data_AF-A0A8H7TR77-F1
#
_entry.id   AF-A0A8H7TR77-F1
#
_cell.length_a   1.000
_cell.length_b   1.000
_cell.length_c   1.000
_cell.angle_alpha   90.00
_cell.angle_beta   90.00
_cell.angle_gamma   90.00
#
_symmetry.space_group_name_H-M   'P 1'
#
loop_
_entity.id
_entity.type
_entity.pdbx_description
1 polymer ?
#
loop_
_entity_poly.entity_id
_entity_poly.type
_entity_poly.pdbx_seq_one_letter_code
_entity_poly.pdbx_strand_id
1 'polypeptide(L)'
;MISIYAALGLYEGVPDLPVEHRVPADQAGGFSAAWVVPFAARMYLEKMQCGSDEKEYVRILINDRVVTPKCKADSHGRCELDSFIDSLSFAKSGGKWETCEV
;
A
#
# COMPACT_ATOMS: atom_id res chain seq x y z
N MET A 1 -7.69 -8.72 -4.26
CA MET A 1 -7.22 -7.36 -3.88
C MET A 1 -6.24 -7.37 -2.71
N ILE A 2 -6.50 -8.07 -1.59
CA ILE A 2 -5.57 -8.11 -0.43
C ILE A 2 -4.12 -8.42 -0.84
N SER A 3 -3.87 -9.47 -1.63
CA SER A 3 -2.51 -9.85 -2.04
C SER A 3 -1.80 -8.77 -2.85
N ILE A 4 -2.54 -7.99 -3.66
CA ILE A 4 -1.99 -6.87 -4.42
C ILE A 4 -1.58 -5.74 -3.46
N TYR A 5 -2.42 -5.41 -2.48
CA TYR A 5 -2.10 -4.38 -1.49
C TYR A 5 -0.89 -4.76 -0.62
N ALA A 6 -0.76 -6.04 -0.28
CA ALA A 6 0.40 -6.56 0.44
C ALA A 6 1.67 -6.49 -0.42
N ALA A 7 1.60 -6.87 -1.70
CA ALA A 7 2.73 -6.79 -2.63
C ALA A 7 3.18 -5.34 -2.92
N LEU A 8 2.26 -4.37 -2.84
CA LEU A 8 2.54 -2.94 -2.91
C LEU A 8 3.09 -2.36 -1.59
N GLY A 9 3.23 -3.19 -0.54
CA GLY A 9 3.77 -2.77 0.76
C GLY A 9 2.87 -1.84 1.57
N LEU A 10 1.56 -1.77 1.25
CA LEU A 10 0.65 -0.78 1.86
C LEU A 10 0.37 -1.00 3.35
N TYR A 11 0.68 -2.20 3.86
CA TYR A 11 0.48 -2.62 5.24
C TYR A 11 1.74 -3.28 5.85
N GLU A 12 2.94 -3.03 5.29
CA GLU A 12 4.18 -3.65 5.77
C GLU A 12 4.54 -3.26 7.21
N GLY A 13 4.05 -2.10 7.70
CA GLY A 13 4.23 -1.66 9.08
C GLY A 13 3.22 -2.22 10.09
N VAL A 14 2.25 -3.04 9.64
CA VAL A 14 1.28 -3.68 10.52
C VAL A 14 1.90 -4.97 11.06
N PRO A 15 2.02 -5.14 12.40
CA PRO A 15 2.54 -6.37 12.97
C PRO A 15 1.59 -7.54 12.71
N ASP A 16 2.10 -8.76 12.81
CA ASP A 16 1.27 -9.97 12.74
C ASP A 16 0.10 -9.88 13.71
N LEU A 17 -1.11 -10.04 13.17
CA LEU A 17 -2.33 -9.92 13.97
C LEU A 17 -2.42 -11.10 14.95
N PRO A 18 -2.79 -10.87 16.22
CA PRO A 18 -2.94 -11.93 17.20
C PRO A 18 -4.13 -12.83 16.85
N VAL A 19 -3.98 -14.14 17.07
CA VAL A 19 -5.04 -15.13 16.81
C VAL A 19 -6.02 -15.30 17.98
N GLU A 20 -5.66 -14.82 19.17
CA GLU A 20 -6.41 -15.05 20.42
C GLU A 20 -7.35 -13.90 20.80
N HIS A 21 -7.15 -12.71 20.25
CA HIS A 21 -7.94 -11.54 20.59
C HIS A 21 -8.11 -10.59 19.42
N ARG A 22 -9.11 -9.71 19.51
CA ARG A 22 -9.44 -8.76 18.47
C ARG A 22 -8.57 -7.50 18.59
N VAL A 23 -8.06 -7.03 17.45
CA VAL A 23 -7.38 -5.74 17.32
C VAL A 23 -8.24 -4.81 16.45
N PRO A 24 -8.66 -3.65 16.97
CA PRO A 24 -9.34 -2.62 16.18
C PRO A 24 -8.52 -2.16 14.97
N ALA A 25 -9.19 -1.78 13.88
CA ALA A 25 -8.53 -1.45 12.61
C ALA A 25 -7.55 -0.26 12.73
N ASP A 26 -7.90 0.75 13.53
CA ASP A 26 -7.04 1.90 13.84
C ASP A 26 -5.73 1.50 14.53
N GLN A 27 -5.78 0.49 15.41
CA GLN A 27 -4.60 -0.08 16.06
C GLN A 27 -3.81 -1.03 15.14
N ALA A 28 -4.45 -1.57 14.11
CA ALA A 28 -3.84 -2.40 13.07
C ALA A 28 -3.39 -1.57 11.83
N GLY A 29 -3.01 -0.30 12.00
CA GLY A 29 -2.54 0.56 10.90
C GLY A 29 -3.60 0.85 9.81
N GLY A 30 -4.88 0.65 10.12
CA GLY A 30 -6.01 0.73 9.20
C GLY A 30 -6.30 -0.58 8.45
N PHE A 31 -5.67 -1.69 8.84
CA PHE A 31 -5.94 -2.99 8.24
C PHE A 31 -7.14 -3.67 8.91
N SER A 32 -8.19 -3.92 8.14
CA SER A 32 -9.25 -4.88 8.45
C SER A 32 -9.93 -5.30 7.14
N ALA A 33 -10.51 -6.49 7.07
CA ALA A 33 -11.22 -6.92 5.86
C ALA A 33 -12.32 -5.92 5.43
N ALA A 34 -13.05 -5.37 6.40
CA ALA A 34 -14.12 -4.40 6.15
C ALA A 34 -13.61 -3.05 5.63
N TRP A 35 -12.40 -2.63 6.00
CA TRP A 35 -11.82 -1.36 5.55
C TRP A 35 -11.08 -1.50 4.23
N VAL A 36 -10.54 -2.70 3.96
CA VAL A 36 -9.60 -2.92 2.85
C VAL A 36 -10.30 -3.55 1.65
N VAL A 37 -11.17 -4.53 1.88
CA VAL A 37 -11.90 -5.26 0.82
C VAL A 37 -13.39 -5.49 1.16
N PRO A 38 -14.18 -4.43 1.47
CA PRO A 38 -15.62 -4.56 1.53
C PRO A 38 -16.23 -4.98 0.18
N PHE A 39 -17.51 -5.32 0.17
CA PHE A 39 -18.23 -5.42 -1.10
C PHE A 39 -18.15 -4.09 -1.86
N ALA A 40 -17.87 -4.16 -3.17
CA ALA A 40 -17.59 -3.00 -4.02
C ALA A 40 -16.38 -2.15 -3.55
N ALA A 41 -15.38 -2.79 -2.92
CA ALA A 41 -14.10 -2.14 -2.62
C ALA A 41 -13.45 -1.56 -3.89
N ARG A 42 -12.75 -0.44 -3.72
CA ARG A 42 -11.98 0.20 -4.78
C ARG A 42 -10.64 0.71 -4.29
N MET A 43 -9.69 0.74 -5.22
CA MET A 43 -8.38 1.35 -5.06
C MET A 43 -8.20 2.37 -6.18
N TYR A 44 -7.70 3.56 -5.83
CA TYR A 44 -7.22 4.53 -6.79
C TYR A 44 -5.69 4.63 -6.66
N LEU A 45 -5.00 4.47 -7.78
CA LEU A 45 -3.58 4.74 -7.92
C LEU A 45 -3.44 5.96 -8.80
N GLU A 46 -3.13 7.10 -8.19
CA GLU A 46 -3.02 8.38 -8.87
C GLU A 46 -1.57 8.64 -9.20
N LYS A 47 -1.31 9.06 -10.45
CA LYS A 47 -0.06 9.72 -10.85
C LYS A 47 -0.37 11.19 -11.09
N MET A 48 0.39 12.09 -10.47
CA MET A 48 0.12 13.53 -10.53
C MET A 48 1.41 14.32 -10.64
N GLN A 49 1.32 15.46 -11.32
CA GLN A 49 2.34 16.51 -11.30
C GLN A 49 1.78 17.69 -10.51
N CYS A 50 2.61 18.35 -9.71
CA CYS A 50 2.18 19.42 -8.80
C CYS A 50 3.01 20.67 -9.00
N GLY A 51 2.35 21.82 -9.19
CA GLY A 51 3.02 23.10 -9.39
C GLY A 51 3.76 23.18 -10.74
N SER A 52 4.83 23.98 -10.77
CA SER A 52 5.69 24.16 -11.94
C SER A 52 6.86 23.17 -12.01
N ASP A 53 7.08 22.39 -10.95
CA ASP A 53 8.14 21.39 -10.95
C ASP A 53 7.70 20.19 -11.79
N GLU A 54 8.61 19.66 -12.62
CA GLU A 54 8.38 18.44 -13.42
C GLU A 54 8.41 17.15 -12.58
N LYS A 55 8.31 17.28 -11.26
CA LYS A 55 8.28 16.14 -10.35
C LYS A 55 6.94 15.43 -10.41
N GLU A 56 7.00 14.13 -10.61
CA GLU A 56 5.84 13.25 -10.61
C GLU A 56 5.70 12.57 -9.26
N TYR A 57 4.46 12.49 -8.80
CA TYR A 57 4.10 11.90 -7.51
C TYR A 57 3.06 10.81 -7.70
N VAL A 58 3.09 9.84 -6.79
CA VAL A 58 2.10 8.77 -6.67
C VAL A 58 1.34 8.92 -5.37
N ARG A 59 0.01 8.74 -5.42
CA ARG A 59 -0.84 8.60 -4.24
C ARG A 59 -1.75 7.39 -4.38
N ILE A 60 -1.97 6.69 -3.27
CA ILE A 60 -2.85 5.53 -3.21
C ILE A 60 -4.00 5.80 -2.27
N LEU A 61 -5.22 5.53 -2.74
CA LEU A 61 -6.42 5.53 -1.93
C LEU A 61 -7.05 4.15 -1.93
N ILE A 62 -7.42 3.66 -0.75
CA ILE A 62 -8.23 2.44 -0.58
C ILE A 62 -9.52 2.87 0.09
N ASN A 63 -10.65 2.71 -0.61
CA ASN A 63 -11.97 3.11 -0.11
C ASN A 63 -11.96 4.55 0.47
N ASP A 64 -11.44 5.48 -0.34
CA ASP A 64 -11.35 6.92 -0.07
C ASP A 64 -10.36 7.33 1.05
N ARG A 65 -9.72 6.37 1.73
CA ARG A 65 -8.62 6.63 2.68
C ARG A 65 -7.28 6.68 1.95
N VAL A 66 -6.49 7.73 2.19
CA VAL A 66 -5.08 7.80 1.77
C VAL A 66 -4.27 6.75 2.53
N VAL A 67 -3.59 5.87 1.79
CA VAL A 67 -2.73 4.82 2.34
C VAL A 67 -1.32 5.02 1.84
N THR A 68 -0.37 5.05 2.77
CA THR A 68 1.01 5.47 2.51
C THR A 68 1.92 4.27 2.20
N PRO A 69 2.46 4.14 0.98
CA PRO A 69 3.46 3.14 0.66
C PRO A 69 4.84 3.46 1.26
N LYS A 70 5.75 2.48 1.27
CA LYS A 70 7.08 2.58 1.89
C LYS A 70 8.10 3.34 1.03
N CYS A 71 7.85 4.62 0.76
CA CYS A 71 8.67 5.45 -0.13
C CYS A 71 8.93 6.86 0.39
N LYS A 72 8.98 7.01 1.72
CA LYS A 72 9.18 8.31 2.41
C LYS A 72 8.15 9.36 1.97
N ALA A 73 6.88 9.01 2.13
CA ALA A 73 5.81 9.89 1.68
C ALA A 73 5.83 11.25 2.39
N ASP A 74 5.34 12.26 1.68
CA ASP A 74 5.14 13.61 2.19
C ASP A 74 3.93 13.71 3.14
N SER A 75 3.66 14.92 3.63
CA SER A 75 2.52 15.20 4.52
C SER A 75 1.14 14.91 3.91
N HIS A 76 1.05 14.69 2.59
CA HIS A 76 -0.18 14.34 1.88
C HIS A 76 -0.26 12.84 1.54
N GLY A 77 0.67 12.03 2.04
CA GLY A 77 0.73 10.59 1.77
C GLY A 77 1.18 10.25 0.35
N ARG A 78 1.91 11.16 -0.32
CA ARG A 78 2.41 10.98 -1.69
C ARG A 78 3.90 10.68 -1.68
N CYS A 79 4.35 9.88 -2.63
CA CYS A 79 5.77 9.65 -2.88
C CYS A 79 6.19 10.19 -4.23
N GLU A 80 7.43 10.63 -4.38
CA GLU A 80 8.01 10.82 -5.72
C GLU A 80 7.96 9.49 -6.47
N LEU A 81 7.65 9.53 -7.78
CA LEU A 81 7.39 8.35 -8.60
C LEU A 81 8.56 7.36 -8.55
N ASP A 82 9.78 7.83 -8.71
CA ASP A 82 10.98 6.98 -8.71
C ASP A 82 11.17 6.30 -7.34
N SER A 83 10.99 7.05 -6.25
CA SER A 83 11.06 6.49 -4.88
C SER A 83 9.99 5.43 -4.63
N PHE A 84 8.79 5.59 -5.21
CA PHE A 84 7.75 4.57 -5.17
C PHE A 84 8.12 3.33 -5.98
N ILE A 85 8.65 3.49 -7.21
CA ILE A 85 9.08 2.35 -8.02
C ILE A 85 10.24 1.59 -7.37
N ASP A 86 11.15 2.30 -6.71
CA ASP A 86 12.29 1.72 -6.00
C ASP A 86 11.87 0.92 -4.77
N SER A 87 10.83 1.36 -4.05
CA SER A 87 10.32 0.62 -2.89
C SER A 87 9.68 -0.72 -3.26
N LEU A 88 9.22 -0.90 -4.51
CA LEU A 88 8.62 -2.13 -5.01
C LEU A 88 9.65 -3.22 -5.36
N SER A 89 10.83 -3.23 -4.74
CA SER A 89 11.92 -4.17 -5.05
C SER A 89 11.50 -5.63 -4.93
N PHE A 90 10.72 -6.00 -3.90
CA PHE A 90 10.17 -7.35 -3.73
C PHE A 90 9.28 -7.77 -4.91
N ALA A 91 8.38 -6.90 -5.36
CA ALA A 91 7.52 -7.19 -6.51
C ALA A 91 8.34 -7.23 -7.82
N LYS A 92 9.28 -6.30 -7.99
CA LYS A 92 10.17 -6.24 -9.17
C LYS A 92 11.08 -7.46 -9.30
N SER A 93 11.48 -8.08 -8.19
CA SER A 93 12.32 -9.28 -8.19
C SER A 93 11.54 -10.59 -8.40
N GLY A 94 10.22 -10.53 -8.55
CA GLY A 94 9.36 -11.72 -8.62
C GLY A 94 8.93 -12.27 -7.26
N GLY A 95 9.21 -11.57 -6.16
CA GLY A 95 8.82 -11.99 -4.81
C GLY A 95 9.44 -13.31 -4.40
N LYS A 96 8.60 -14.23 -3.90
CA LYS A 96 8.95 -15.64 -3.61
C LYS A 96 8.28 -16.60 -4.59
N TRP A 97 8.08 -16.16 -5.83
CA TRP A 97 7.32 -16.91 -6.82
C TRP A 97 7.96 -18.27 -7.17
N GLU A 98 9.28 -18.39 -7.02
CA GLU A 98 10.04 -19.64 -7.16
C GLU A 98 9.56 -20.75 -6.22
N THR A 99 8.93 -20.40 -5.09
CA THR A 99 8.38 -21.38 -4.14
C THR A 99 7.07 -22.02 -4.61
N CYS A 100 6.49 -21.52 -5.70
CA CYS A 100 5.26 -22.06 -6.28
C CYS A 100 5.51 -23.18 -7.30
N GLU A 101 6.76 -23.45 -7.66
CA GLU A 101 7.10 -24.57 -8.54
C GLU A 101 6.89 -25.91 -7.80
N VAL A 102 6.07 -26.77 -8.40
CA VAL A 102 5.77 -28.15 -7.96
C VAL A 102 6.62 -29.13 -8.77
#